data_AF-A0A963XR09-F1
#
_entry.id   AF-A0A963XR09-F1
#
_cell.length_a   1.000
_cell.length_b   1.000
_cell.length_c   1.000
_cell.angle_alpha   90.00
_cell.angle_beta   90.00
_cell.angle_gamma   90.00
#
_symmetry.space_group_name_H-M   'P 1'
#
loop_
_entity.id
_entity.type
_entity.pdbx_description
1 polymer ?
#
loop_
_entity_poly.entity_id
_entity_poly.type
_entity_poly.pdbx_seq_one_letter_code
_entity_poly.pdbx_strand_id
1 'polypeptide(L)' 'GSAALLALADEMREVRTICHCGKKATMVVRRGPDGRALREGAQVQIGGNETYVSLCRRHWREEVGDQAAP' A
#
# COMPACT_ATOMS: atom_id res chain seq x y z
N GLY A 1 -15.55 -5.58 -0.20
CA GLY A 1 -14.79 -6.77 -0.63
C GLY A 1 -14.20 -7.46 0.57
N SER A 2 -12.92 -7.24 0.86
CA SER A 2 -12.20 -7.90 1.97
C SER A 2 -12.73 -7.57 3.37
N ALA A 3 -13.32 -6.39 3.59
CA ALA A 3 -13.82 -5.98 4.91
C ALA A 3 -14.80 -7.00 5.55
N ALA A 4 -15.71 -7.58 4.76
CA ALA A 4 -16.66 -8.58 5.24
C ALA A 4 -15.95 -9.89 5.63
N LEU A 5 -14.97 -10.33 4.83
CA LEU A 5 -14.19 -11.54 5.11
C LEU A 5 -13.36 -11.37 6.39
N LEU A 6 -12.78 -10.18 6.61
CA LEU A 6 -12.02 -9.87 7.83
C LEU A 6 -12.90 -9.84 9.08
N ALA A 7 -14.17 -9.44 8.96
CA ALA A 7 -15.12 -9.43 10.08
C ALA A 7 -15.62 -10.83 10.46
N LEU A 8 -15.59 -11.78 9.52
CA LEU A 8 -16.07 -13.15 9.71
C LEU A 8 -14.97 -14.15 10.09
N ALA A 9 -13.69 -13.78 9.96
CA ALA A 9 -12.59 -14.73 10.09
C ALA A 9 -12.34 -15.17 11.54
N ASP A 10 -12.28 -16.50 11.77
CA ASP A 10 -11.86 -17.09 13.04
C ASP A 10 -10.36 -16.91 13.30
N GLU A 11 -9.56 -17.01 12.24
CA GLU A 11 -8.10 -16.84 12.28
C GLU A 11 -7.64 -15.79 11.27
N MET A 12 -6.71 -14.93 11.70
CA MET A 12 -6.10 -13.91 10.85
C MET A 12 -4.59 -13.88 11.05
N ARG A 13 -3.86 -14.05 9.94
CA ARG A 13 -2.41 -13.89 9.91
C ARG A 13 -2.01 -12.86 8.86
N GLU A 14 -1.38 -11.80 9.33
CA GLU A 14 -0.79 -10.79 8.45
C GLU A 14 0.46 -11.33 7.76
N VAL A 15 0.55 -11.15 6.45
CA VAL A 15 1.75 -11.45 5.67
C VAL A 15 2.80 -10.38 5.97
N ARG A 16 4.02 -10.81 6.28
CA ARG A 16 5.11 -9.89 6.65
C ARG A 16 5.81 -9.36 5.41
N THR A 17 5.90 -8.03 5.34
CA THR A 17 6.72 -7.30 4.36
C THR A 17 7.39 -6.13 5.06
N ILE A 18 8.51 -5.66 4.51
CA ILE A 18 9.35 -4.63 5.12
C ILE A 18 9.39 -3.40 4.23
N CYS A 19 9.13 -2.24 4.84
CA CYS A 19 9.32 -0.94 4.20
C CYS A 19 10.82 -0.63 4.12
N HIS A 20 11.25 0.21 3.18
CA HIS A 20 12.65 0.61 3.05
C HIS A 20 13.25 1.28 4.32
N CYS A 21 12.44 1.71 5.29
CA CYS A 21 12.92 2.18 6.60
C CYS A 21 13.09 1.09 7.66
N GLY A 22 12.94 -0.19 7.29
CA GLY A 22 13.02 -1.33 8.19
C GLY A 22 11.75 -1.59 9.02
N LYS A 23 10.75 -0.70 9.00
CA LYS A 23 9.47 -0.91 9.68
C LYS A 23 8.57 -1.86 8.88
N LYS A 24 7.63 -2.52 9.58
CA LYS A 24 6.59 -3.35 8.95
C LYS A 24 5.84 -2.53 7.88
N ALA A 25 5.77 -3.07 6.67
CA ALA A 25 4.95 -2.52 5.60
C ALA A 25 3.51 -3.04 5.74
N THR A 26 2.53 -2.14 5.64
CA THR A 26 1.09 -2.46 5.76
C THR A 26 0.26 -1.80 4.67
N MET A 27 0.90 -1.06 3.77
CA MET A 27 0.28 -0.31 2.69
C MET A 27 1.06 -0.54 1.40
N VAL A 28 0.41 -0.34 0.26
CA VAL A 28 1.03 -0.44 -1.06
C VAL A 28 0.73 0.84 -1.85
N VAL A 29 1.74 1.35 -2.57
CA VAL A 29 1.54 2.37 -3.62
C VAL A 29 1.72 1.74 -4.99
N ARG A 30 0.95 2.20 -5.96
CA ARG A 30 1.18 1.96 -7.39
C ARG A 30 1.94 3.15 -7.93
N ARG A 31 3.10 2.93 -8.56
CA ARG A 31 3.89 3.95 -9.23
C ARG A 31 3.53 4.03 -10.71
N GLY A 32 3.40 5.25 -11.21
CA GLY A 32 3.21 5.53 -12.63
C GLY A 32 4.54 5.47 -13.40
N PRO A 33 4.49 5.64 -14.73
CA PRO A 33 5.69 5.71 -15.57
C PRO A 33 6.65 6.84 -15.19
N ASP A 34 6.14 7.89 -14.53
CA ASP A 34 6.90 9.04 -14.02
C ASP A 34 7.52 8.78 -12.63
N GLY A 35 7.35 7.57 -12.08
CA GLY A 35 7.83 7.17 -10.76
C GLY A 35 7.01 7.70 -9.59
N ARG A 36 5.94 8.46 -9.83
CA ARG A 36 5.08 9.05 -8.79
C ARG A 36 3.95 8.10 -8.39
N ALA A 37 3.45 8.25 -7.18
CA ALA A 37 2.30 7.48 -6.71
C ALA A 37 1.03 7.84 -7.53
N LEU A 38 0.42 6.83 -8.15
CA LEU A 38 -0.86 6.95 -8.82
C LEU A 38 -2.00 6.84 -7.80
N ARG A 39 -2.93 7.80 -7.86
CA ARG A 39 -4.14 7.84 -7.03
C ARG A 39 -5.42 7.59 -7.82
N GLU A 40 -5.33 7.68 -9.14
CA GLU A 40 -6.44 7.60 -10.07
C GLU A 40 -6.12 6.61 -11.20
N GLY A 41 -7.15 6.23 -11.96
CA GLY A 41 -7.05 5.28 -13.06
C GLY A 41 -7.76 3.96 -12.78
N ALA A 42 -7.49 2.95 -13.59
CA ALA A 42 -8.13 1.64 -13.44
C ALA A 42 -7.81 1.02 -12.09
N GLN A 43 -8.86 0.55 -11.39
CA GLN A 43 -8.75 -0.09 -10.08
C GLN A 43 -7.89 -1.37 -10.13
N VAL A 44 -7.91 -2.09 -11.25
CA VAL A 44 -7.13 -3.33 -11.45
C VAL A 44 -6.06 -3.08 -12.49
N GLN A 45 -4.81 -3.40 -12.15
CA GLN A 45 -3.69 -3.49 -13.08
C GLN A 45 -2.84 -4.71 -12.68
N ILE A 46 -2.32 -5.43 -13.67
CA ILE A 46 -1.31 -6.47 -13.45
C ILE A 46 0.07 -5.81 -13.53
N GLY A 47 0.98 -6.19 -12.64
CA GLY A 47 2.35 -5.67 -12.59
C GLY A 47 3.11 -6.24 -11.39
N GLY A 48 4.44 -6.09 -11.40
CA GLY A 48 5.33 -6.55 -10.34
C GLY A 48 5.92 -5.42 -9.49
N ASN A 49 7.14 -5.65 -9.00
CA ASN A 49 7.88 -4.72 -8.13
C ASN A 49 8.26 -3.41 -8.83
N GLU A 50 8.24 -3.39 -10.15
CA GLU A 50 8.43 -2.19 -10.97
C GLU A 50 7.25 -1.22 -10.87
N THR A 51 6.07 -1.70 -10.47
CA THR A 51 4.85 -0.89 -10.36
C THR A 51 4.36 -0.77 -8.90
N TYR A 52 4.52 -1.79 -8.08
CA TYR A 52 3.98 -1.83 -6.72
C TYR A 52 5.06 -1.80 -5.65
N VAL A 53 4.97 -0.84 -4.73
CA VAL A 53 5.92 -0.69 -3.63
C VAL A 53 5.21 -0.82 -2.29
N SER A 54 5.69 -1.74 -1.45
CA SER A 54 5.18 -1.96 -0.09
C SER A 54 5.81 -0.99 0.90
N LEU A 55 4.98 -0.26 1.64
CA LEU A 55 5.39 0.82 2.53
C LEU A 55 4.75 0.71 3.92
N CYS A 56 5.44 1.29 4.91
CA CYS A 56 4.81 1.59 6.20
C CYS A 56 3.81 2.75 6.03
N ARG A 57 2.85 2.88 6.96
CA ARG A 57 1.80 3.92 6.89
C ARG A 57 2.37 5.34 6.74
N ARG A 58 3.50 5.65 7.38
CA ARG A 58 4.15 6.97 7.29
C ARG A 58 4.61 7.29 5.87
N HIS A 59 5.47 6.43 5.30
CA HIS A 59 6.01 6.66 3.96
C HIS A 59 4.95 6.53 2.87
N TRP A 60 3.91 5.72 3.09
CA TRP A 60 2.76 5.72 2.19
C TRP A 60 2.09 7.10 2.12
N ARG A 61 1.85 7.76 3.27
CA ARG A 61 1.25 9.11 3.32
C ARG A 61 2.13 10.16 2.64
N GLU A 62 3.44 10.08 2.86
CA GLU A 62 4.42 10.95 2.20
C GLU A 62 4.35 10.80 0.68
N GLU A 63 4.31 9.56 0.17
CA GLU A 63 4.24 9.26 -1.27
C GLU A 63 2.92 9.70 -1.92
N VAL A 64 1.78 9.55 -1.23
CA VAL A 64 0.47 9.97 -1.78
C VAL A 64 0.11 11.44 -1.52
N GLY A 65 0.97 12.17 -0.80
CA GLY A 65 0.73 13.57 -0.42
C GLY A 65 -0.37 13.76 0.63
N ASP A 66 -0.71 12.72 1.41
CA ASP A 66 -1.70 12.78 2.50
C ASP A 66 -1.03 13.24 3.81
N GLN A 67 -0.43 14.42 3.76
CA GLN A 67 0.01 15.18 4.92
C GLN A 67 -1.22 15.85 5.54
N ALA A 68 -1.99 15.11 6.33
CA ALA A 68 -2.91 15.76 7.25
C ALA A 68 -2.07 16.67 8.16
N ALA A 69 -2.35 17.98 8.13
CA ALA A 69 -1.80 18.95 9.07
C ALA A 69 -2.03 18.44 10.52
N PRO A 70 -1.12 18.78 11.47
CA PRO A 70 -1.17 18.30 12.85
C PRO A 70 -2.53 18.56 13.53
#